data_AF-A0A069IRN2-F1
#
_entry.id   AF-A0A069IRN2-F1
#
_cell.length_a   1.000
_cell.length_b   1.000
_cell.length_c   1.000
_cell.angle_alpha   90.00
_cell.angle_beta   90.00
_cell.angle_gamma   90.00
#
_symmetry.space_group_name_H-M   'P 1'
#
loop_
_entity.id
_entity.type
_entity.pdbx_description
1 polymer ?
#
loop_
_entity_poly.entity_id
_entity_poly.type
_entity_poly.pdbx_seq_one_letter_code
_entity_poly.pdbx_strand_id
1 'polypeptide(L)'
;MSQEDSQSPVIAPTMTSPPPSPEPEPQSVEQPHDLAPADAPETARAAPPNPTPTETPAVSDEGVLRPIQESDYFTLDDASIAKISGNIDLYFNQPLDIFPFWENEKKPDRFHVLFARQIEERFPADRDIRGRVHAYGRRIFRALCVHVGVKRLTQALALIAFAVLAEMGPTLFADWAGGQPAGLGLGLLAMLVTGGIFFGVSTILFIQYRFRLENDSYELSREIVQRTRELQNLFTNARALSDQAETTYQMDGKAWGQRALYLTRLVMWIGARMEYLEKFIQMELWRVRRERYWMRWFGRITTPAVLVIWLVFFIFFPAPAANEIGFRILQIIAVLLACGVTWLSYFRWQTPAQAIQDKLGAEGWVRYASLDVDNTVGDQVRRDKERLVEYRALTRGR
;
A
#
# COMPACT_ATOMS: atom_id res chain seq x y z
N MET A 1 40.72 5.31 -55.31
CA MET A 1 40.14 5.07 -53.97
C MET A 1 40.34 6.36 -53.20
N SER A 2 39.39 7.30 -53.35
CA SER A 2 38.29 7.56 -52.37
C SER A 2 38.86 8.25 -51.12
N GLN A 3 38.41 9.41 -50.64
CA GLN A 3 37.37 10.36 -51.05
C GLN A 3 37.60 11.58 -50.14
N GLU A 4 37.79 12.78 -50.69
CA GLU A 4 37.55 14.04 -49.97
C GLU A 4 36.03 14.16 -49.76
N ASP A 5 35.57 14.65 -48.60
CA ASP A 5 35.08 16.04 -48.53
C ASP A 5 34.45 16.43 -47.17
N SER A 6 34.81 17.66 -46.77
CA SER A 6 33.93 18.71 -46.27
C SER A 6 33.15 18.57 -44.95
N GLN A 7 33.57 19.39 -43.98
CA GLN A 7 32.70 20.04 -43.00
C GLN A 7 31.76 21.05 -43.68
N SER A 8 30.46 20.97 -43.40
CA SER A 8 29.46 22.06 -43.23
C SER A 8 28.06 21.45 -43.01
N PRO A 9 27.04 22.24 -42.63
CA PRO A 9 26.63 22.60 -41.28
C PRO A 9 25.42 21.80 -40.77
N VAL A 10 25.09 21.95 -39.48
CA VAL A 10 23.86 21.44 -38.86
C VAL A 10 22.64 22.09 -39.53
N ILE A 11 21.89 21.31 -40.30
CA ILE A 11 20.55 21.68 -40.79
C ILE A 11 19.58 21.42 -39.63
N ALA A 12 19.14 22.49 -38.97
CA ALA A 12 17.91 22.45 -38.18
C ALA A 12 16.73 22.30 -39.15
N PRO A 13 15.80 21.35 -38.95
CA PRO A 13 14.56 21.37 -39.71
C PRO A 13 13.72 22.54 -39.20
N THR A 14 13.59 23.56 -40.04
CA THR A 14 12.57 24.59 -39.91
C THR A 14 11.20 23.90 -40.00
N MET A 15 10.52 23.74 -38.86
CA MET A 15 9.11 23.35 -38.83
C MET A 15 8.28 24.57 -39.22
N THR A 16 8.03 24.73 -40.51
CA THR A 16 7.06 25.69 -41.03
C THR A 16 5.67 25.21 -40.64
N SER A 17 4.95 26.00 -39.84
CA SER A 17 3.55 25.76 -39.50
C SER A 17 2.69 25.71 -40.77
N PRO A 18 1.75 24.77 -40.93
CA PRO A 18 0.79 24.85 -42.02
C PRO A 18 -0.14 26.07 -41.83
N PRO A 19 -0.66 26.68 -42.91
CA PRO A 19 -1.56 27.82 -42.81
C PRO A 19 -2.88 27.42 -42.11
N PRO A 20 -3.56 28.37 -41.44
CA PRO A 20 -4.82 28.10 -40.77
C PRO A 20 -5.88 27.67 -41.80
N SER A 21 -6.61 26.59 -41.49
CA SER A 21 -7.81 26.21 -42.24
C SER A 21 -8.91 27.24 -42.01
N PRO A 22 -9.68 27.64 -43.05
CA PRO A 22 -10.79 28.55 -42.88
C PRO A 22 -11.90 27.89 -42.06
N GLU A 23 -12.39 28.64 -41.08
CA GLU A 23 -13.50 28.33 -40.19
C GLU A 23 -14.79 28.18 -41.02
N PRO A 24 -15.54 27.06 -40.94
CA PRO A 24 -16.84 26.98 -41.58
C PRO A 24 -17.85 27.87 -40.84
N GLU A 25 -18.47 28.78 -41.58
CA GLU A 25 -19.57 29.64 -41.13
C GLU A 25 -20.72 28.83 -40.50
N PRO A 26 -21.41 29.39 -39.49
CA PRO A 26 -22.55 28.73 -38.87
C PRO A 26 -23.74 28.71 -39.84
N GLN A 27 -23.99 27.56 -40.49
CA GLN A 27 -25.23 27.33 -41.20
C GLN A 27 -26.36 27.04 -40.21
N SER A 28 -27.27 28.00 -40.13
CA SER A 28 -28.63 27.89 -39.60
C SER A 28 -29.36 26.69 -40.22
N VAL A 29 -29.87 25.78 -39.39
CA VAL A 29 -30.84 24.76 -39.79
C VAL A 29 -32.07 24.85 -38.89
N GLU A 30 -33.22 24.95 -39.56
CA GLU A 30 -34.57 25.16 -39.07
C GLU A 30 -35.05 24.15 -38.02
N GLN A 31 -35.87 24.66 -37.09
CA GLN A 31 -36.88 23.86 -36.37
C GLN A 31 -37.87 23.21 -37.34
N PRO A 32 -38.43 22.05 -36.97
CA PRO A 32 -39.88 21.92 -37.09
C PRO A 32 -40.57 21.36 -35.83
N HIS A 33 -41.52 22.17 -35.36
CA HIS A 33 -42.83 21.86 -34.77
C HIS A 33 -43.01 21.04 -33.47
N ASP A 34 -43.52 21.78 -32.47
CA ASP A 34 -44.69 21.49 -31.62
C ASP A 34 -44.70 20.20 -30.78
N LEU A 35 -44.33 20.35 -29.50
CA LEU A 35 -44.96 19.62 -28.39
C LEU A 35 -45.49 20.63 -27.36
N ALA A 36 -46.73 20.38 -26.97
CA ALA A 36 -47.71 21.18 -26.22
C ALA A 36 -47.22 21.80 -24.87
N PRO A 37 -47.96 22.78 -24.29
CA PRO A 37 -47.46 23.66 -23.23
C PRO A 37 -47.29 22.97 -21.87
N ALA A 38 -46.41 23.57 -21.09
CA ALA A 38 -46.14 23.28 -19.68
C ALA A 38 -47.43 23.26 -18.85
N ASP A 39 -47.73 22.10 -18.27
CA ASP A 39 -48.42 21.91 -16.98
C ASP A 39 -48.57 20.40 -16.73
N ALA A 40 -47.48 19.76 -16.32
CA ALA A 40 -47.52 18.44 -15.70
C ALA A 40 -46.64 18.49 -14.44
N PRO A 41 -47.15 18.08 -13.27
CA PRO A 41 -46.38 18.14 -12.03
C PRO A 41 -45.12 17.33 -12.22
N GLU A 42 -43.99 17.92 -11.83
CA GLU A 42 -42.67 17.34 -11.80
C GLU A 42 -42.75 15.98 -11.08
N THR A 43 -42.98 14.90 -11.84
CA THR A 43 -42.77 13.55 -11.32
C THR A 43 -41.28 13.49 -11.09
N ALA A 44 -40.91 13.70 -9.82
CA ALA A 44 -39.58 13.48 -9.31
C ALA A 44 -39.03 12.25 -10.01
N ARG A 45 -38.02 12.44 -10.87
CA ARG A 45 -37.19 11.32 -11.33
C ARG A 45 -36.67 10.71 -10.04
N ALA A 46 -37.28 9.60 -9.63
CA ALA A 46 -36.86 8.89 -8.44
C ALA A 46 -35.36 8.69 -8.58
N ALA A 47 -34.60 9.20 -7.60
CA ALA A 47 -33.19 8.86 -7.50
C ALA A 47 -33.09 7.33 -7.62
N PRO A 48 -32.14 6.81 -8.41
CA PRO A 48 -31.94 5.37 -8.47
C PRO A 48 -31.84 4.86 -7.02
N PRO A 49 -32.55 3.79 -6.66
CA PRO A 49 -32.55 3.30 -5.30
C PRO A 49 -31.10 3.13 -4.86
N ASN A 50 -30.72 3.72 -3.73
CA ASN A 50 -29.46 3.42 -3.08
C ASN A 50 -29.44 1.89 -2.91
N PRO A 51 -28.55 1.15 -3.59
CA PRO A 51 -28.46 -0.27 -3.35
C PRO A 51 -27.86 -0.40 -1.95
N THR A 52 -28.72 -0.71 -0.99
CA THR A 52 -28.28 -1.28 0.28
C THR A 52 -27.37 -2.45 -0.08
N PRO A 53 -26.16 -2.58 0.50
CA PRO A 53 -25.30 -3.71 0.23
C PRO A 53 -25.95 -4.97 0.81
N THR A 54 -26.83 -5.58 0.03
CA THR A 54 -27.39 -6.90 0.27
C THR A 54 -26.24 -7.89 0.17
N GLU A 55 -26.21 -8.88 1.07
CA GLU A 55 -25.28 -10.03 1.11
C GLU A 55 -24.53 -10.23 -0.21
N THR A 56 -23.26 -9.83 -0.22
CA THR A 56 -22.38 -10.01 -1.37
C THR A 56 -22.40 -11.48 -1.74
N PRO A 57 -22.85 -11.85 -2.96
CA PRO A 57 -23.08 -13.25 -3.39
C PRO A 57 -21.80 -14.10 -3.54
N ALA A 58 -20.69 -13.64 -2.96
CA ALA A 58 -19.36 -14.15 -3.21
C ALA A 58 -18.54 -14.39 -1.95
N VAL A 59 -19.08 -14.06 -0.78
CA VAL A 59 -18.34 -14.12 0.48
C VAL A 59 -18.96 -15.23 1.32
N SER A 60 -18.16 -16.21 1.75
CA SER A 60 -18.58 -17.16 2.78
C SER A 60 -18.76 -16.42 4.12
N ASP A 61 -19.45 -17.01 5.08
CA ASP A 61 -19.61 -16.42 6.44
C ASP A 61 -18.26 -16.09 7.11
N GLU A 62 -17.16 -16.64 6.61
CA GLU A 62 -15.79 -16.44 7.07
C GLU A 62 -15.02 -15.32 6.34
N GLY A 63 -15.64 -14.58 5.42
CA GLY A 63 -14.96 -13.49 4.69
C GLY A 63 -14.05 -13.95 3.55
N VAL A 64 -14.07 -15.24 3.19
CA VAL A 64 -13.30 -15.81 2.08
C VAL A 64 -14.17 -15.78 0.81
N LEU A 65 -13.59 -15.42 -0.34
CA LEU A 65 -14.26 -15.62 -1.61
C LEU A 65 -14.61 -17.11 -1.74
N ARG A 66 -15.90 -17.42 -1.94
CA ARG A 66 -16.34 -18.82 -2.03
C ARG A 66 -15.53 -19.56 -3.10
N PRO A 67 -15.18 -20.84 -2.88
CA PRO A 67 -14.55 -21.67 -3.91
C PRO A 67 -15.28 -21.52 -5.24
N ILE A 68 -14.55 -21.63 -6.35
CA ILE A 68 -15.06 -21.41 -7.72
C ILE A 68 -16.38 -22.17 -8.00
N GLN A 69 -16.52 -23.37 -7.45
CA GLN A 69 -17.69 -24.26 -7.59
C GLN A 69 -18.93 -23.75 -6.84
N GLU A 70 -18.74 -22.88 -5.85
CA GLU A 70 -19.75 -22.28 -4.98
C GLU A 70 -19.89 -20.77 -5.21
N SER A 71 -19.15 -20.22 -6.18
CA SER A 71 -19.20 -18.80 -6.49
C SER A 71 -20.37 -18.50 -7.42
N ASP A 72 -21.33 -17.69 -6.95
CA ASP A 72 -22.57 -17.39 -7.67
C ASP A 72 -22.32 -16.74 -9.06
N TYR A 73 -21.10 -16.25 -9.33
CA TYR A 73 -20.71 -15.58 -10.58
C TYR A 73 -20.91 -16.45 -11.84
N PHE A 74 -20.77 -17.76 -11.70
CA PHE A 74 -20.80 -18.72 -12.80
C PHE A 74 -22.12 -19.50 -12.82
N THR A 75 -23.20 -18.76 -13.03
CA THR A 75 -24.56 -19.27 -13.06
C THR A 75 -25.23 -19.01 -14.41
N LEU A 76 -26.07 -19.96 -14.83
CA LEU A 76 -26.98 -19.83 -15.99
C LEU A 76 -28.40 -19.42 -15.55
N ASP A 77 -28.63 -19.24 -14.25
CA ASP A 77 -29.92 -18.80 -13.71
C ASP A 77 -30.09 -17.27 -13.84
N ASP A 78 -31.20 -16.84 -14.43
CA ASP A 78 -31.51 -15.45 -14.73
C ASP A 78 -31.64 -14.57 -13.47
N ALA A 79 -32.19 -15.12 -12.38
CA ALA A 79 -32.34 -14.38 -11.12
C ALA A 79 -30.97 -14.05 -10.50
N SER A 80 -30.07 -15.03 -10.51
CA SER A 80 -28.69 -14.87 -10.02
C SER A 80 -27.88 -13.90 -10.89
N ILE A 81 -28.06 -13.96 -12.22
CA ILE A 81 -27.44 -13.01 -13.18
C ILE A 81 -27.89 -11.58 -12.89
N ALA A 82 -29.18 -11.36 -12.63
CA ALA A 82 -29.69 -10.03 -12.33
C ALA A 82 -29.08 -9.44 -11.04
N LYS A 83 -28.94 -10.26 -9.99
CA LYS A 83 -28.27 -9.86 -8.73
C LYS A 83 -26.81 -9.46 -8.97
N ILE A 84 -26.08 -10.25 -9.76
CA ILE A 84 -24.65 -9.99 -10.04
C ILE A 84 -24.49 -8.79 -10.97
N SER A 85 -25.34 -8.65 -11.99
CA SER A 85 -25.36 -7.47 -12.84
C SER A 85 -25.58 -6.20 -12.02
N GLY A 86 -26.49 -6.20 -11.03
CA GLY A 86 -26.69 -5.06 -10.13
C GLY A 86 -25.42 -4.65 -9.37
N ASN A 87 -24.60 -5.61 -8.94
CA ASN A 87 -23.30 -5.32 -8.32
C ASN A 87 -22.25 -4.81 -9.31
N ILE A 88 -22.31 -5.27 -10.57
CA ILE A 88 -21.44 -4.76 -11.64
C ILE A 88 -21.88 -3.34 -12.06
N ASP A 89 -23.18 -3.06 -12.06
CA ASP A 89 -23.77 -1.75 -12.33
C ASP A 89 -23.28 -0.69 -11.34
N LEU A 90 -23.08 -1.05 -10.07
CA LEU A 90 -22.45 -0.18 -9.07
C LEU A 90 -21.07 0.32 -9.50
N TYR A 91 -20.29 -0.51 -10.19
CA TYR A 91 -18.97 -0.11 -10.70
C TYR A 91 -19.09 0.83 -11.91
N PHE A 92 -19.95 0.51 -12.88
CA PHE A 92 -20.03 1.26 -14.14
C PHE A 92 -20.86 2.55 -14.06
N ASN A 93 -21.86 2.61 -13.17
CA ASN A 93 -22.81 3.72 -13.11
C ASN A 93 -22.49 4.73 -12.00
N GLN A 94 -21.35 4.60 -11.31
CA GLN A 94 -20.99 5.53 -10.27
C GLN A 94 -20.55 6.88 -10.87
N PRO A 95 -21.12 8.02 -10.41
CA PRO A 95 -20.76 9.32 -10.93
C PRO A 95 -19.26 9.61 -10.70
N LEU A 96 -18.60 10.17 -11.71
CA LEU A 96 -17.25 10.70 -11.58
C LEU A 96 -17.28 11.96 -10.72
N ASP A 97 -17.09 11.81 -9.42
CA ASP A 97 -17.07 12.90 -8.42
C ASP A 97 -15.77 13.75 -8.47
N ILE A 98 -15.12 13.81 -9.64
CA ILE A 98 -13.86 14.55 -9.89
C ILE A 98 -14.14 15.80 -10.74
N PHE A 99 -15.41 16.12 -10.98
CA PHE A 99 -15.77 17.32 -11.74
C PHE A 99 -15.45 18.58 -10.93
N PRO A 100 -14.61 19.49 -11.45
CA PRO A 100 -14.15 20.68 -10.71
C PRO A 100 -15.25 21.70 -10.39
N PHE A 101 -16.49 21.50 -10.86
CA PHE A 101 -17.60 22.44 -10.72
C PHE A 101 -18.77 21.89 -9.90
N TRP A 102 -18.64 20.70 -9.30
CA TRP A 102 -19.67 20.12 -8.42
C TRP A 102 -19.46 20.42 -6.93
N GLU A 103 -18.54 21.35 -6.63
CA GLU A 103 -18.19 21.74 -5.27
C GLU A 103 -19.40 22.32 -4.53
N ASN A 104 -19.87 21.60 -3.51
CA ASN A 104 -20.34 22.27 -2.30
C ASN A 104 -19.10 22.96 -1.71
N GLU A 105 -19.17 24.22 -1.25
CA GLU A 105 -18.07 25.12 -0.77
C GLU A 105 -17.07 24.55 0.28
N LYS A 106 -17.13 23.25 0.57
CA LYS A 106 -16.22 22.50 1.42
C LYS A 106 -14.87 22.30 0.74
N LYS A 107 -13.83 22.26 1.57
CA LYS A 107 -12.48 21.89 1.17
C LYS A 107 -12.49 20.53 0.44
N PRO A 108 -11.90 20.43 -0.76
CA PRO A 108 -11.79 19.18 -1.48
C PRO A 108 -11.10 18.10 -0.62
N ASP A 109 -11.67 16.90 -0.65
CA ASP A 109 -11.04 15.76 0.00
C ASP A 109 -9.69 15.45 -0.63
N ARG A 110 -8.74 14.95 0.18
CA ARG A 110 -7.43 14.54 -0.33
C ARG A 110 -7.63 13.36 -1.29
N PHE A 111 -6.95 13.36 -2.43
CA PHE A 111 -7.10 12.34 -3.47
C PHE A 111 -7.07 10.88 -2.97
N HIS A 112 -6.19 10.55 -2.02
CA HIS A 112 -6.12 9.19 -1.44
C HIS A 112 -7.33 8.81 -0.58
N VAL A 113 -8.02 9.78 0.02
CA VAL A 113 -9.26 9.57 0.79
C VAL A 113 -10.40 9.29 -0.19
N LEU A 114 -10.50 10.08 -1.26
CA LEU A 114 -11.46 9.86 -2.34
C LEU A 114 -11.25 8.48 -2.97
N PHE A 115 -10.01 8.12 -3.30
CA PHE A 115 -9.70 6.83 -3.92
C PHE A 115 -10.00 5.66 -2.98
N ALA A 116 -9.70 5.77 -1.69
CA ALA A 116 -10.05 4.74 -0.70
C ALA A 116 -11.57 4.55 -0.58
N ARG A 117 -12.32 5.66 -0.55
CA ARG A 117 -13.78 5.65 -0.53
C ARG A 117 -14.37 5.02 -1.80
N GLN A 118 -13.86 5.39 -2.97
CA GLN A 118 -14.27 4.80 -4.25
C GLN A 118 -14.03 3.29 -4.28
N ILE A 119 -12.90 2.81 -3.75
CA ILE A 119 -12.65 1.35 -3.66
C ILE A 119 -13.66 0.67 -2.74
N GLU A 120 -13.97 1.29 -1.59
CA GLU A 120 -14.90 0.74 -0.61
C GLU A 120 -16.33 0.64 -1.18
N GLU A 121 -16.77 1.67 -1.90
CA GLU A 121 -18.08 1.72 -2.55
C GLU A 121 -18.15 0.76 -3.77
N ARG A 122 -17.08 0.67 -4.58
CA ARG A 122 -17.08 -0.16 -5.81
C ARG A 122 -16.87 -1.65 -5.56
N PHE A 123 -16.09 -1.99 -4.54
CA PHE A 123 -15.68 -3.38 -4.28
C PHE A 123 -15.84 -3.73 -2.80
N PRO A 124 -17.08 -3.81 -2.28
CA PRO A 124 -17.33 -4.14 -0.88
C PRO A 124 -16.83 -5.56 -0.51
N ALA A 125 -16.85 -6.50 -1.46
CA ALA A 125 -16.39 -7.87 -1.26
C ALA A 125 -14.91 -7.98 -0.87
N ASP A 126 -14.08 -7.03 -1.30
CA ASP A 126 -12.63 -7.04 -1.03
C ASP A 126 -12.28 -6.34 0.29
N ARG A 127 -13.27 -6.02 1.14
CA ARG A 127 -13.07 -5.34 2.43
C ARG A 127 -12.17 -6.13 3.38
N ASP A 128 -12.27 -7.45 3.41
CA ASP A 128 -11.43 -8.30 4.27
C ASP A 128 -9.94 -8.11 3.93
N ILE A 129 -9.54 -8.39 2.69
CA ILE A 129 -8.12 -8.28 2.29
C ILE A 129 -7.60 -6.85 2.45
N ARG A 130 -8.40 -5.83 2.13
CA ARG A 130 -8.03 -4.43 2.39
C ARG A 130 -7.82 -4.15 3.87
N GLY A 131 -8.70 -4.70 4.72
CA GLY A 131 -8.58 -4.63 6.17
C GLY A 131 -7.27 -5.24 6.66
N ARG A 132 -6.87 -6.40 6.13
CA ARG A 132 -5.60 -7.07 6.48
C ARG A 132 -4.37 -6.29 6.02
N VAL A 133 -4.37 -5.79 4.79
CA VAL A 133 -3.31 -4.92 4.25
C VAL A 133 -3.17 -3.65 5.09
N HIS A 134 -4.28 -3.01 5.43
CA HIS A 134 -4.28 -1.82 6.29
C HIS A 134 -3.82 -2.13 7.73
N ALA A 135 -4.26 -3.27 8.29
CA ALA A 135 -3.84 -3.73 9.61
C ALA A 135 -2.34 -4.01 9.67
N TYR A 136 -1.75 -4.61 8.62
CA TYR A 136 -0.31 -4.79 8.48
C TYR A 136 0.45 -3.47 8.59
N GLY A 137 0.02 -2.43 7.86
CA GLY A 137 0.65 -1.11 7.94
C GLY A 137 0.66 -0.56 9.37
N ARG A 138 -0.47 -0.67 10.08
CA ARG A 138 -0.58 -0.26 11.49
C ARG A 138 0.28 -1.10 12.44
N ARG A 139 0.37 -2.42 12.21
CA ARG A 139 1.22 -3.33 13.00
C ARG A 139 2.70 -2.97 12.87
N ILE A 140 3.17 -2.73 11.64
CA ILE A 140 4.54 -2.29 11.37
C ILE A 140 4.82 -0.95 12.05
N PHE A 141 3.93 0.03 11.88
CA PHE A 141 4.12 1.35 12.49
C PHE A 141 4.22 1.25 14.01
N ARG A 142 3.32 0.50 14.65
CA ARG A 142 3.35 0.28 16.10
C ARG A 142 4.63 -0.42 16.55
N ALA A 143 5.05 -1.47 15.85
CA ALA A 143 6.30 -2.18 16.14
C ALA A 143 7.52 -1.25 16.02
N LEU A 144 7.54 -0.38 15.01
CA LEU A 144 8.59 0.59 14.79
C LEU A 144 8.65 1.65 15.90
N CYS A 145 7.50 2.20 16.32
CA CYS A 145 7.40 3.11 17.47
C CYS A 145 7.95 2.47 18.75
N VAL A 146 7.51 1.26 19.06
CA VAL A 146 7.97 0.51 20.24
C VAL A 146 9.47 0.25 20.16
N HIS A 147 9.97 -0.20 19.00
CA HIS A 147 11.39 -0.47 18.82
C HIS A 147 12.25 0.77 19.03
N VAL A 148 11.89 1.91 18.43
CA VAL A 148 12.63 3.16 18.60
C VAL A 148 12.57 3.64 20.05
N GLY A 149 11.38 3.61 20.67
CA GLY A 149 11.18 4.00 22.06
C GLY A 149 12.01 3.17 23.04
N VAL A 150 11.90 1.84 22.96
CA VAL A 150 12.68 0.92 23.81
C VAL A 150 14.18 1.13 23.59
N LYS A 151 14.62 1.32 22.35
CA LYS A 151 16.04 1.56 22.04
C LYS A 151 16.56 2.89 22.61
N ARG A 152 15.72 3.93 22.68
CA ARG A 152 16.10 5.20 23.35
C ARG A 152 16.14 5.02 24.87
N LEU A 153 15.19 4.28 25.42
CA LEU A 153 15.16 3.99 26.86
C LEU A 153 16.39 3.17 27.29
N THR A 154 16.75 2.12 26.55
CA THR A 154 17.94 1.30 26.87
C THR A 154 19.24 2.10 26.73
N GLN A 155 19.34 2.99 25.73
CA GLN A 155 20.46 3.93 25.63
C GLN A 155 20.50 4.84 26.86
N ALA A 156 19.40 5.52 27.20
CA ALA A 156 19.35 6.44 28.33
C ALA A 156 19.71 5.75 29.66
N LEU A 157 19.21 4.54 29.89
CA LEU A 157 19.54 3.74 31.08
C LEU A 157 21.03 3.39 31.14
N ALA A 158 21.64 3.00 30.02
CA ALA A 158 23.07 2.73 29.97
C ALA A 158 23.89 3.99 30.28
N LEU A 159 23.49 5.15 29.75
CA LEU A 159 24.15 6.42 30.04
C LEU A 159 24.03 6.80 31.53
N ILE A 160 22.82 6.70 32.10
CA ILE A 160 22.59 6.95 33.53
C ILE A 160 23.46 6.01 34.37
N ALA A 161 23.53 4.72 34.02
CA ALA A 161 24.38 3.76 34.72
C ALA A 161 25.87 4.15 34.67
N PHE A 162 26.38 4.65 33.54
CA PHE A 162 27.75 5.16 33.48
C PHE A 162 27.97 6.38 34.37
N ALA A 163 27.00 7.30 34.45
CA ALA A 163 27.10 8.45 35.36
C ALA A 163 27.14 8.02 36.83
N VAL A 164 26.23 7.12 37.23
CA VAL A 164 26.18 6.57 38.60
C VAL A 164 27.46 5.82 38.94
N LEU A 165 27.98 5.01 38.02
CA LEU A 165 29.24 4.29 38.22
C LEU A 165 30.46 5.21 38.28
N ALA A 166 30.43 6.35 37.59
CA ALA A 166 31.52 7.32 37.66
C ALA A 166 31.55 8.05 39.01
N GLU A 167 30.38 8.40 39.54
CA GLU A 167 30.24 9.12 40.80
C GLU A 167 30.39 8.20 42.02
N MET A 168 29.61 7.13 42.07
CA MET A 168 29.47 6.27 43.26
C MET A 168 30.31 4.99 43.17
N GLY A 169 30.72 4.57 41.97
CA GLY A 169 31.48 3.32 41.80
C GLY A 169 32.77 3.27 42.62
N PRO A 170 33.63 4.30 42.61
CA PRO A 170 34.89 4.27 43.34
C PRO A 170 34.74 4.07 44.85
N THR A 171 33.74 4.72 45.46
CA THR A 171 33.49 4.61 46.91
C THR A 171 32.86 3.26 47.25
N LEU A 172 31.82 2.85 46.51
CA LEU A 172 31.13 1.57 46.71
C LEU A 172 32.08 0.37 46.57
N PHE A 173 32.99 0.41 45.59
CA PHE A 173 33.93 -0.69 45.36
C PHE A 173 35.20 -0.60 46.20
N ALA A 174 35.61 0.58 46.67
CA ALA A 174 36.78 0.70 47.56
C ALA A 174 36.53 0.01 48.91
N ASP A 175 35.30 0.10 49.45
CA ASP A 175 34.90 -0.56 50.68
C ASP A 175 34.95 -2.10 50.55
N TRP A 176 34.64 -2.61 49.36
CA TRP A 176 34.68 -4.05 49.08
C TRP A 176 36.09 -4.57 48.77
N ALA A 177 36.89 -3.79 48.03
CA ALA A 177 38.21 -4.20 47.55
C ALA A 177 39.38 -3.82 48.48
N GLY A 178 39.09 -3.16 49.61
CA GLY A 178 40.09 -2.82 50.63
C GLY A 178 41.00 -1.64 50.26
N GLY A 179 40.64 -0.83 49.26
CA GLY A 179 41.42 0.35 48.87
C GLY A 179 40.93 1.09 47.61
N GLN A 180 41.25 2.38 47.53
CA GLN A 180 40.87 3.26 46.42
C GLN A 180 41.37 2.83 45.02
N PRO A 181 42.62 2.39 44.80
CA PRO A 181 43.06 2.00 43.46
C PRO A 181 42.31 0.77 42.93
N ALA A 182 42.00 -0.19 43.80
CA ALA A 182 41.20 -1.36 43.45
C ALA A 182 39.73 -0.98 43.18
N GLY A 183 39.15 -0.06 43.96
CA GLY A 183 37.80 0.49 43.74
C GLY A 183 37.65 1.19 42.38
N LEU A 184 38.64 1.97 41.94
CA LEU A 184 38.66 2.59 40.61
C LEU A 184 38.70 1.56 39.49
N GLY A 185 39.54 0.52 39.62
CA GLY A 185 39.64 -0.56 38.65
C GLY A 185 38.31 -1.34 38.51
N LEU A 186 37.65 -1.63 39.62
CA LEU A 186 36.33 -2.29 39.63
C LEU A 186 35.23 -1.38 39.06
N GLY A 187 35.28 -0.07 39.30
CA GLY A 187 34.37 0.90 38.70
C GLY A 187 34.46 0.90 37.17
N LEU A 188 35.68 0.92 36.63
CA LEU A 188 35.92 0.80 35.18
C LEU A 188 35.39 -0.53 34.63
N LEU A 189 35.67 -1.65 35.31
CA LEU A 189 35.17 -2.95 34.92
C LEU A 189 33.63 -3.01 34.92
N ALA A 190 32.98 -2.43 35.93
CA ALA A 190 31.52 -2.35 36.01
C ALA A 190 30.92 -1.53 34.85
N MET A 191 31.59 -0.45 34.41
CA MET A 191 31.17 0.31 33.23
C MET A 191 31.30 -0.54 31.96
N LEU A 192 32.38 -1.29 31.78
CA LEU A 192 32.54 -2.18 30.63
C LEU A 192 31.46 -3.28 30.62
N VAL A 193 31.18 -3.90 31.77
CA VAL A 193 30.10 -4.89 31.92
C VAL A 193 28.75 -4.26 31.56
N THR A 194 28.47 -3.05 32.02
CA THR A 194 27.24 -2.31 31.67
C THR A 194 27.12 -2.08 30.16
N GLY A 195 28.21 -1.71 29.49
CA GLY A 195 28.27 -1.60 28.03
C GLY A 195 28.00 -2.94 27.32
N GLY A 196 28.56 -4.03 27.86
CA GLY A 196 28.30 -5.40 27.37
C GLY A 196 26.84 -5.83 27.53
N ILE A 197 26.22 -5.54 28.68
CA ILE A 197 24.80 -5.79 28.93
C ILE A 197 23.94 -4.99 27.95
N PHE A 198 24.22 -3.70 27.77
CA PHE A 198 23.53 -2.86 26.80
C PHE A 198 23.60 -3.47 25.39
N PHE A 199 24.79 -3.93 24.97
CA PHE A 199 24.98 -4.55 23.66
C PHE A 199 24.18 -5.85 23.52
N GLY A 200 24.22 -6.72 24.52
CA GLY A 200 23.49 -7.99 24.53
C GLY A 200 21.97 -7.78 24.48
N VAL A 201 21.44 -6.94 25.36
CA VAL A 201 20.00 -6.60 25.41
C VAL A 201 19.55 -5.96 24.10
N SER A 202 20.30 -5.00 23.57
CA SER A 202 19.96 -4.32 22.31
C SER A 202 19.97 -5.30 21.11
N THR A 203 20.87 -6.27 21.11
CA THR A 203 20.94 -7.31 20.08
C THR A 203 19.73 -8.24 20.15
N ILE A 204 19.36 -8.72 21.34
CA ILE A 204 18.18 -9.58 21.53
C ILE A 204 16.90 -8.85 21.09
N LEU A 205 16.70 -7.62 21.55
CA LEU A 205 15.53 -6.80 21.18
C LEU A 205 15.46 -6.54 19.67
N PHE A 206 16.61 -6.33 19.03
CA PHE A 206 16.67 -6.16 17.58
C PHE A 206 16.30 -7.45 16.83
N ILE A 207 16.78 -8.60 17.28
CA ILE A 207 16.45 -9.89 16.68
C ILE A 207 14.95 -10.18 16.81
N GLN A 208 14.35 -9.95 17.98
CA GLN A 208 12.91 -10.10 18.19
C GLN A 208 12.09 -9.17 17.28
N TYR A 209 12.49 -7.90 17.19
CA TYR A 209 11.88 -6.92 16.30
C TYR A 209 11.96 -7.35 14.83
N ARG A 210 13.13 -7.84 14.39
CA ARG A 210 13.32 -8.35 13.03
C ARG A 210 12.39 -9.53 12.74
N PHE A 211 12.38 -10.56 13.58
CA PHE A 211 11.55 -11.73 13.37
C PHE A 211 10.07 -11.39 13.32
N ARG A 212 9.61 -10.48 14.18
CA ARG A 212 8.23 -10.00 14.14
C ARG A 212 7.88 -9.39 12.78
N LEU A 213 8.74 -8.51 12.26
CA LEU A 213 8.50 -7.88 10.96
C LEU A 213 8.56 -8.87 9.80
N GLU A 214 9.49 -9.82 9.84
CA GLU A 214 9.60 -10.88 8.82
C GLU A 214 8.33 -11.74 8.80
N ASN A 215 7.81 -12.14 9.97
CA ASN A 215 6.58 -12.92 10.08
C ASN A 215 5.36 -12.13 9.58
N ASP A 216 5.20 -10.88 10.03
CA ASP A 216 4.10 -10.02 9.59
C ASP A 216 4.13 -9.80 8.07
N SER A 217 5.32 -9.71 7.47
CA SER A 217 5.50 -9.52 6.02
C SER A 217 5.20 -10.80 5.24
N TYR A 218 5.61 -11.94 5.77
CA TYR A 218 5.34 -13.24 5.18
C TYR A 218 3.85 -13.58 5.18
N GLU A 219 3.16 -13.34 6.31
CA GLU A 219 1.71 -13.52 6.42
C GLU A 219 0.97 -12.68 5.38
N LEU A 220 1.29 -11.40 5.28
CA LEU A 220 0.69 -10.51 4.28
C LEU A 220 0.95 -11.01 2.85
N SER A 221 2.20 -11.40 2.54
CA SER A 221 2.56 -11.90 1.21
C SER A 221 1.71 -13.12 0.83
N ARG A 222 1.57 -14.07 1.76
CA ARG A 222 0.74 -15.26 1.55
C ARG A 222 -0.71 -14.89 1.26
N GLU A 223 -1.29 -13.97 2.03
CA GLU A 223 -2.67 -13.52 1.83
C GLU A 223 -2.88 -12.83 0.48
N ILE A 224 -1.95 -11.94 0.10
CA ILE A 224 -2.00 -11.25 -1.20
C ILE A 224 -1.87 -12.26 -2.34
N VAL A 225 -0.91 -13.19 -2.28
CA VAL A 225 -0.72 -14.22 -3.30
C VAL A 225 -1.97 -15.10 -3.42
N GLN A 226 -2.56 -15.51 -2.29
CA GLN A 226 -3.78 -16.29 -2.30
C GLN A 226 -4.92 -15.53 -2.98
N ARG A 227 -5.20 -14.28 -2.56
CA ARG A 227 -6.28 -13.46 -3.13
C ARG A 227 -6.07 -13.14 -4.60
N THR A 228 -4.85 -12.82 -5.00
CA THR A 228 -4.54 -12.49 -6.40
C THR A 228 -4.65 -13.72 -7.30
N ARG A 229 -4.30 -14.92 -6.81
CA ARG A 229 -4.56 -16.18 -7.53
C ARG A 229 -6.04 -16.53 -7.59
N GLU A 230 -6.79 -16.32 -6.51
CA GLU A 230 -8.25 -16.49 -6.51
C GLU A 230 -8.89 -15.60 -7.59
N LEU A 231 -8.52 -14.32 -7.65
CA LEU A 231 -9.00 -13.39 -8.69
C LEU A 231 -8.56 -13.79 -10.10
N GLN A 232 -7.32 -14.24 -10.29
CA GLN A 232 -6.84 -14.74 -11.58
C GLN A 232 -7.62 -15.98 -12.06
N ASN A 233 -7.94 -16.89 -11.14
CA ASN A 233 -8.74 -18.06 -11.46
C ASN A 233 -10.17 -17.65 -11.82
N LEU A 234 -10.78 -16.73 -11.07
CA LEU A 234 -12.10 -16.17 -11.41
C LEU A 234 -12.08 -15.53 -12.80
N PHE A 235 -11.03 -14.79 -13.15
CA PHE A 235 -10.88 -14.17 -14.47
C PHE A 235 -10.79 -15.23 -15.58
N THR A 236 -9.91 -16.22 -15.43
CA THR A 236 -9.74 -17.31 -16.40
C THR A 236 -11.03 -18.11 -16.59
N ASN A 237 -11.76 -18.37 -15.50
CA ASN A 237 -13.03 -19.09 -15.55
C ASN A 237 -14.16 -18.27 -16.19
N ALA A 238 -14.23 -16.97 -15.93
CA ALA A 238 -15.20 -16.09 -16.59
C ALA A 238 -15.02 -16.10 -18.11
N ARG A 239 -13.76 -16.11 -18.57
CA ARG A 239 -13.41 -16.28 -19.98
C ARG A 239 -13.82 -17.66 -20.51
N ALA A 240 -13.53 -18.74 -19.79
CA ALA A 240 -13.94 -20.08 -20.25
C ALA A 240 -15.47 -20.23 -20.34
N LEU A 241 -16.22 -19.54 -19.48
CA LEU A 241 -17.67 -19.60 -19.47
C LEU A 241 -18.29 -18.88 -20.67
N SER A 242 -17.65 -17.84 -21.23
CA SER A 242 -18.11 -17.26 -22.50
C SER A 242 -18.08 -18.27 -23.63
N ASP A 243 -17.02 -19.08 -23.69
CA ASP A 243 -16.86 -20.11 -24.73
C ASP A 243 -17.90 -21.23 -24.57
N GLN A 244 -18.22 -21.65 -23.34
CA GLN A 244 -19.26 -22.63 -23.06
C GLN A 244 -20.67 -22.10 -23.36
N ALA A 245 -20.97 -20.88 -22.90
CA ALA A 245 -22.26 -20.24 -23.16
C ALA A 245 -22.49 -20.06 -24.67
N GLU A 246 -21.45 -19.76 -25.44
CA GLU A 246 -21.53 -19.67 -26.90
C GLU A 246 -22.16 -20.93 -27.47
N THR A 247 -21.63 -22.11 -27.13
CA THR A 247 -22.15 -23.40 -27.61
C THR A 247 -23.60 -23.68 -27.24
N THR A 248 -24.05 -23.16 -26.10
CA THR A 248 -25.40 -23.44 -25.58
C THR A 248 -26.46 -22.54 -26.23
N TYR A 249 -26.12 -21.27 -26.50
CA TYR A 249 -27.06 -20.28 -27.05
C TYR A 249 -26.87 -20.01 -28.54
N GLN A 250 -26.11 -20.84 -29.28
CA GLN A 250 -25.83 -20.65 -30.72
C GLN A 250 -27.09 -20.43 -31.57
N MET A 251 -28.21 -21.07 -31.18
CA MET A 251 -29.48 -21.02 -31.92
C MET A 251 -30.38 -19.84 -31.53
N ASP A 252 -30.10 -19.12 -30.44
CA ASP A 252 -30.87 -17.98 -29.95
C ASP A 252 -29.98 -16.73 -29.83
N GLY A 253 -29.92 -15.96 -30.92
CA GLY A 253 -29.08 -14.76 -31.01
C GLY A 253 -29.49 -13.63 -30.05
N LYS A 254 -30.75 -13.56 -29.60
CA LYS A 254 -31.18 -12.52 -28.64
C LYS A 254 -30.72 -12.88 -27.23
N ALA A 255 -30.92 -14.13 -26.82
CA ALA A 255 -30.40 -14.64 -25.55
C ALA A 255 -28.85 -14.58 -25.52
N TRP A 256 -28.20 -14.93 -26.64
CA TRP A 256 -26.75 -14.79 -26.78
C TRP A 256 -26.28 -13.36 -26.57
N GLY A 257 -26.91 -12.36 -27.20
CA GLY A 257 -26.50 -10.96 -27.06
C GLY A 257 -26.59 -10.43 -25.61
N GLN A 258 -27.64 -10.79 -24.87
CA GLN A 258 -27.78 -10.42 -23.46
C GLN A 258 -26.73 -11.12 -22.59
N ARG A 259 -26.44 -12.39 -22.89
CA ARG A 259 -25.46 -13.19 -22.15
C ARG A 259 -24.03 -12.74 -22.41
N ALA A 260 -23.68 -12.48 -23.67
CA ALA A 260 -22.40 -11.93 -24.08
C ALA A 260 -22.12 -10.62 -23.34
N LEU A 261 -23.09 -9.68 -23.33
CA LEU A 261 -22.97 -8.42 -22.60
C LEU A 261 -22.68 -8.63 -21.12
N TYR A 262 -23.42 -9.53 -20.45
CA TYR A 262 -23.18 -9.85 -19.04
C TYR A 262 -21.76 -10.41 -18.81
N LEU A 263 -21.33 -11.37 -19.63
CA LEU A 263 -20.04 -12.03 -19.47
C LEU A 263 -18.87 -11.08 -19.75
N THR A 264 -18.96 -10.23 -20.78
CA THR A 264 -17.94 -9.20 -21.03
C THR A 264 -17.84 -8.24 -19.86
N ARG A 265 -18.98 -7.78 -19.32
CA ARG A 265 -19.00 -6.88 -18.15
C ARG A 265 -18.42 -7.56 -16.90
N LEU A 266 -18.69 -8.84 -16.71
CA LEU A 266 -18.14 -9.65 -15.62
C LEU A 266 -16.61 -9.75 -15.72
N VAL A 267 -16.08 -10.05 -16.90
CA VAL A 267 -14.62 -10.14 -17.15
C VAL A 267 -13.94 -8.79 -16.87
N MET A 268 -14.50 -7.68 -17.39
CA MET A 268 -14.00 -6.33 -17.09
C MET A 268 -14.04 -6.02 -15.60
N TRP A 269 -15.13 -6.36 -14.91
CA TRP A 269 -15.31 -6.09 -13.49
C TRP A 269 -14.32 -6.89 -12.61
N ILE A 270 -14.08 -8.17 -12.92
CA ILE A 270 -13.06 -8.99 -12.23
C ILE A 270 -11.65 -8.43 -12.49
N GLY A 271 -11.35 -8.04 -13.73
CA GLY A 271 -10.08 -7.38 -14.06
C GLY A 271 -9.88 -6.09 -13.24
N ALA A 272 -10.90 -5.24 -13.20
CA ALA A 272 -10.88 -4.01 -12.40
C ALA A 272 -10.66 -4.31 -10.91
N ARG A 273 -11.28 -5.35 -10.33
CA ARG A 273 -11.02 -5.74 -8.93
C ARG A 273 -9.54 -5.98 -8.65
N MET A 274 -8.85 -6.70 -9.54
CA MET A 274 -7.41 -6.92 -9.40
C MET A 274 -6.62 -5.62 -9.50
N GLU A 275 -6.96 -4.74 -10.44
CA GLU A 275 -6.31 -3.42 -10.61
C GLU A 275 -6.44 -2.56 -9.34
N TYR A 276 -7.65 -2.43 -8.79
CA TYR A 276 -7.90 -1.61 -7.61
C TYR A 276 -7.28 -2.21 -6.35
N LEU A 277 -7.27 -3.54 -6.21
CA LEU A 277 -6.56 -4.22 -5.13
C LEU A 277 -5.05 -3.92 -5.21
N GLU A 278 -4.45 -4.02 -6.40
CA GLU A 278 -3.04 -3.72 -6.60
C GLU A 278 -2.73 -2.25 -6.25
N LYS A 279 -3.52 -1.29 -6.75
CA LYS A 279 -3.38 0.13 -6.42
C LYS A 279 -3.54 0.39 -4.91
N PHE A 280 -4.49 -0.26 -4.25
CA PHE A 280 -4.67 -0.16 -2.81
C PHE A 280 -3.44 -0.64 -2.03
N ILE A 281 -2.89 -1.79 -2.42
CA ILE A 281 -1.66 -2.34 -1.83
C ILE A 281 -0.48 -1.37 -2.05
N GLN A 282 -0.33 -0.83 -3.27
CA GLN A 282 0.71 0.15 -3.57
C GLN A 282 0.61 1.40 -2.69
N MET A 283 -0.61 1.92 -2.49
CA MET A 283 -0.83 3.07 -1.60
C MET A 283 -0.48 2.76 -0.14
N GLU A 284 -0.90 1.62 0.40
CA GLU A 284 -0.60 1.24 1.78
C GLU A 284 0.90 0.96 1.99
N LEU A 285 1.57 0.30 1.04
CA LEU A 285 3.03 0.11 1.09
C LEU A 285 3.78 1.45 0.97
N TRP A 286 3.27 2.39 0.18
CA TRP A 286 3.81 3.74 0.13
C TRP A 286 3.66 4.46 1.48
N ARG A 287 2.50 4.30 2.14
CA ARG A 287 2.24 4.86 3.46
C ARG A 287 3.22 4.30 4.51
N VAL A 288 3.42 2.98 4.52
CA VAL A 288 4.41 2.32 5.39
C VAL A 288 5.83 2.84 5.10
N ARG A 289 6.19 3.01 3.83
CA ARG A 289 7.49 3.59 3.44
C ARG A 289 7.67 5.01 3.99
N ARG A 290 6.63 5.83 3.90
CA ARG A 290 6.61 7.21 4.41
C ARG A 290 6.73 7.25 5.93
N GLU A 291 5.95 6.44 6.65
CA GLU A 291 6.00 6.37 8.11
C GLU A 291 7.38 5.93 8.62
N ARG A 292 7.98 4.93 7.96
CA ARG A 292 9.36 4.51 8.24
C ARG A 292 10.37 5.63 7.99
N TYR A 293 10.20 6.41 6.93
CA TYR A 293 11.08 7.55 6.64
C TYR A 293 11.06 8.57 7.78
N TRP A 294 9.87 8.97 8.22
CA TRP A 294 9.71 9.90 9.34
C TRP A 294 10.28 9.36 10.64
N MET A 295 10.03 8.09 10.94
CA MET A 295 10.55 7.48 12.16
C MET A 295 12.07 7.29 12.12
N ARG A 296 12.66 7.07 10.94
CA ARG A 296 14.12 7.08 10.76
C ARG A 296 14.68 8.46 11.07
N TRP A 297 14.05 9.52 10.59
CA TRP A 297 14.42 10.91 10.92
C TRP A 297 14.30 11.19 12.42
N PHE A 298 13.18 10.79 13.03
CA PHE A 298 12.99 10.90 14.47
C PHE A 298 14.10 10.17 15.24
N GLY A 299 14.45 8.95 14.84
CA GLY A 299 15.57 8.20 15.41
C GLY A 299 16.93 8.91 15.26
N ARG A 300 17.18 9.55 14.11
CA ARG A 300 18.42 10.31 13.87
C ARG A 300 18.57 11.54 14.75
N ILE A 301 17.46 12.19 15.09
CA ILE A 301 17.46 13.39 15.96
C ILE A 301 17.50 12.98 17.44
N THR A 302 16.69 11.99 17.83
CA THR A 302 16.59 11.57 19.24
C THR A 302 17.84 10.86 19.76
N THR A 303 18.57 10.12 18.92
CA THR A 303 19.81 9.43 19.32
C THR A 303 20.87 10.38 19.89
N PRO A 304 21.30 11.44 19.17
CA PRO A 304 22.24 12.42 19.71
C PRO A 304 21.60 13.29 20.79
N ALA A 305 20.29 13.60 20.72
CA ALA A 305 19.64 14.39 21.75
C ALA A 305 19.73 13.72 23.13
N VAL A 306 19.53 12.40 23.22
CA VAL A 306 19.69 11.64 24.49
C VAL A 306 21.11 11.79 25.04
N LEU A 307 22.13 11.72 24.17
CA LEU A 307 23.52 11.91 24.58
C LEU A 307 23.79 13.34 25.06
N VAL A 308 23.32 14.36 24.32
CA VAL A 308 23.51 15.77 24.67
C VAL A 308 22.83 16.10 25.99
N ILE A 309 21.57 15.67 26.17
CA ILE A 309 20.84 15.86 27.43
C ILE A 309 21.62 15.21 28.58
N TRP A 310 22.07 13.97 28.40
CA TRP A 310 22.88 13.28 29.41
C TRP A 310 24.19 14.02 29.72
N LEU A 311 24.92 14.50 28.70
CA LEU A 311 26.17 15.26 28.89
C LEU A 311 25.94 16.55 29.67
N VAL A 312 24.86 17.29 29.37
CA VAL A 312 24.49 18.51 30.10
C VAL A 312 24.28 18.19 31.58
N PHE A 313 23.49 17.17 31.90
CA PHE A 313 23.29 16.76 33.29
C PHE A 313 24.59 16.30 33.94
N PHE A 314 25.39 15.47 33.25
CA PHE A 314 26.58 14.86 33.81
C PHE A 314 27.72 15.85 34.08
N ILE A 315 27.78 16.98 33.36
CA ILE A 315 28.75 18.05 33.63
C ILE A 315 28.45 18.78 34.95
N PHE A 316 27.18 18.88 35.34
CA PHE A 316 26.78 19.55 36.59
C PHE A 316 26.94 18.66 37.83
N PHE A 317 27.38 17.40 37.70
CA PHE A 317 27.62 16.54 38.85
C PHE A 317 28.87 17.02 39.61
N PRO A 318 28.75 17.27 40.93
CA PRO A 318 29.88 17.74 41.74
C PRO A 318 30.94 16.64 41.88
N ALA A 319 32.22 17.02 41.81
CA ALA A 319 33.30 16.09 42.06
C ALA A 319 33.32 15.69 43.56
N PRO A 320 33.44 14.39 43.90
CA PRO A 320 33.58 13.97 45.28
C PRO A 320 34.87 14.53 45.90
N ALA A 321 34.75 15.20 47.05
CA ALA A 321 35.88 15.83 47.74
C ALA A 321 37.00 14.85 48.16
N ALA A 322 36.67 13.56 48.29
CA ALA A 322 37.61 12.53 48.73
C ALA A 322 38.52 11.96 47.63
N ASN A 323 38.17 12.11 46.34
CA ASN A 323 38.95 11.54 45.22
C ASN A 323 38.63 12.23 43.89
N GLU A 324 39.00 13.50 43.76
CA GLU A 324 38.72 14.28 42.55
C GLU A 324 39.40 13.70 41.30
N ILE A 325 40.67 13.32 41.39
CA ILE A 325 41.44 12.81 40.22
C ILE A 325 40.83 11.51 39.68
N GLY A 326 40.50 10.55 40.56
CA GLY A 326 39.86 9.30 40.16
C GLY A 326 38.49 9.51 39.52
N PHE A 327 37.70 10.45 40.06
CA PHE A 327 36.43 10.85 39.47
C PHE A 327 36.59 11.43 38.06
N ARG A 328 37.55 12.34 37.83
CA ARG A 328 37.79 12.93 36.49
C ARG A 328 38.19 11.88 35.46
N ILE A 329 39.02 10.91 35.84
CA ILE A 329 39.41 9.81 34.95
C ILE A 329 38.18 8.99 34.54
N LEU A 330 37.35 8.60 35.51
CA LEU A 330 36.12 7.84 35.24
C LEU A 330 35.07 8.66 34.48
N GLN A 331 35.01 9.97 34.69
CA GLN A 331 34.15 10.89 33.95
C GLN A 331 34.51 10.87 32.45
N ILE A 332 35.80 10.95 32.12
CA ILE A 332 36.27 10.86 30.72
C ILE A 332 35.92 9.49 30.11
N ILE A 333 36.15 8.41 30.85
CA ILE A 333 35.85 7.05 30.38
C ILE A 333 34.35 6.87 30.16
N ALA A 334 33.52 7.35 31.09
CA ALA A 334 32.06 7.32 30.97
C ALA A 334 31.58 8.06 29.72
N VAL A 335 32.17 9.22 29.41
CA VAL A 335 31.86 9.97 28.18
C VAL A 335 32.27 9.18 26.93
N LEU A 336 33.44 8.56 26.92
CA LEU A 336 33.89 7.73 25.79
C LEU A 336 32.95 6.53 25.56
N LEU A 337 32.56 5.83 26.63
CA LEU A 337 31.61 4.73 26.56
C LEU A 337 30.20 5.19 26.14
N ALA A 338 29.75 6.34 26.63
CA ALA A 338 28.49 6.97 26.23
C ALA A 338 28.46 7.29 24.74
N CYS A 339 29.55 7.84 24.20
CA CYS A 339 29.74 8.06 22.77
C CYS A 339 29.71 6.73 22.00
N GLY A 340 30.40 5.70 22.48
CA GLY A 340 30.40 4.36 21.88
C GLY A 340 29.01 3.72 21.83
N VAL A 341 28.27 3.74 22.94
CA VAL A 341 26.88 3.26 23.04
C VAL A 341 25.96 4.02 22.09
N THR A 342 26.10 5.34 22.03
CA THR A 342 25.32 6.20 21.13
C THR A 342 25.63 5.90 19.66
N TRP A 343 26.91 5.70 19.32
CA TRP A 343 27.37 5.33 17.98
C TRP A 343 26.85 3.96 17.55
N LEU A 344 26.97 2.94 18.41
CA LEU A 344 26.42 1.60 18.16
C LEU A 344 24.90 1.66 17.98
N SER A 345 24.21 2.41 18.85
CA SER A 345 22.78 2.65 18.75
C SER A 345 22.39 3.31 17.42
N TYR A 346 23.21 4.20 16.89
CA TYR A 346 22.93 4.88 15.63
C TYR A 346 23.11 3.97 14.40
N PHE A 347 24.20 3.20 14.34
CA PHE A 347 24.58 2.47 13.13
C PHE A 347 24.15 1.00 13.09
N ARG A 348 24.19 0.26 14.22
CA ARG A 348 24.18 -1.21 14.17
C ARG A 348 22.79 -1.84 14.08
N TRP A 349 21.82 -1.26 14.79
CA TRP A 349 20.46 -1.81 14.91
C TRP A 349 19.46 -0.97 14.12
N GLN A 350 19.66 -0.89 12.81
CA GLN A 350 18.74 -0.20 11.89
C GLN A 350 17.67 -1.16 11.35
N THR A 351 16.50 -0.64 11.01
CA THR A 351 15.40 -1.44 10.46
C THR A 351 15.85 -2.27 9.24
N PRO A 352 15.70 -3.61 9.26
CA PRO A 352 16.21 -4.50 8.22
C PRO A 352 15.31 -4.47 6.97
N ALA A 353 15.47 -3.43 6.15
CA ALA A 353 14.59 -3.21 4.99
C ALA A 353 14.67 -4.32 3.94
N GLN A 354 15.86 -4.87 3.70
CA GLN A 354 16.07 -5.95 2.72
C GLN A 354 15.34 -7.23 3.14
N ALA A 355 15.53 -7.69 4.38
CA ALA A 355 14.84 -8.88 4.88
C ALA A 355 13.31 -8.77 4.78
N ILE A 356 12.75 -7.58 5.04
CA ILE A 356 11.32 -7.32 4.86
C ILE A 356 10.92 -7.42 3.39
N GLN A 357 11.70 -6.83 2.48
CA GLN A 357 11.44 -6.88 1.04
C GLN A 357 11.48 -8.32 0.51
N ASP A 358 12.49 -9.09 0.91
CA ASP A 358 12.67 -10.47 0.52
C ASP A 358 11.52 -11.34 1.01
N LYS A 359 11.04 -11.14 2.24
CA LYS A 359 9.89 -11.86 2.81
C LYS A 359 8.55 -11.42 2.23
N LEU A 360 8.44 -10.16 1.80
CA LEU A 360 7.26 -9.67 1.11
C LEU A 360 7.12 -10.35 -0.27
N GLY A 361 8.24 -10.65 -0.94
CA GLY A 361 8.25 -11.44 -2.18
C GLY A 361 7.39 -10.83 -3.30
N ALA A 362 7.42 -9.51 -3.46
CA ALA A 362 6.54 -8.78 -4.38
C ALA A 362 6.64 -9.18 -5.87
N GLU A 363 7.70 -9.91 -6.23
CA GLU A 363 7.90 -10.50 -7.56
C GLU A 363 6.97 -11.69 -7.82
N GLY A 364 6.57 -12.42 -6.76
CA GLY A 364 5.68 -13.58 -6.86
C GLY A 364 4.19 -13.23 -6.88
N TRP A 365 3.85 -11.95 -6.83
CA TRP A 365 2.46 -11.48 -6.83
C TRP A 365 1.90 -11.49 -8.25
N VAL A 366 0.71 -12.04 -8.42
CA VAL A 366 -0.02 -11.94 -9.70
C VAL A 366 -0.48 -10.49 -9.85
N ARG A 367 -0.12 -9.87 -10.98
CA ARG A 367 -0.39 -8.45 -11.25
C ARG A 367 -1.53 -8.29 -12.21
N TYR A 368 -2.20 -7.15 -12.17
CA TYR A 368 -3.22 -6.80 -13.15
C TYR A 368 -2.71 -6.94 -14.59
N ALA A 369 -1.48 -6.49 -14.84
CA ALA A 369 -0.84 -6.60 -16.16
C ALA A 369 -0.71 -8.05 -16.69
N SER A 370 -0.72 -9.05 -15.81
CA SER A 370 -0.64 -10.46 -16.24
C SER A 370 -1.99 -11.05 -16.69
N LEU A 371 -3.11 -10.36 -16.42
CA LEU A 371 -4.43 -10.78 -16.88
C LEU A 371 -4.69 -10.46 -18.35
N ASP A 372 -3.94 -9.50 -18.93
CA ASP A 372 -4.07 -9.11 -20.34
C ASP A 372 -5.54 -8.79 -20.71
N VAL A 373 -6.18 -7.96 -19.88
CA VAL A 373 -7.63 -7.73 -19.88
C VAL A 373 -8.08 -7.08 -21.19
N ASP A 374 -7.31 -6.15 -21.71
CA ASP A 374 -7.56 -5.43 -22.96
C ASP A 374 -7.64 -6.38 -24.16
N ASN A 375 -6.65 -7.27 -24.33
CA ASN A 375 -6.67 -8.25 -25.39
C ASN A 375 -7.77 -9.29 -25.19
N THR A 376 -7.95 -9.78 -23.96
CA THR A 376 -8.97 -10.78 -23.64
C THR A 376 -10.39 -10.27 -23.93
N VAL A 377 -10.68 -9.03 -23.52
CA VAL A 377 -11.97 -8.38 -23.77
C VAL A 377 -12.14 -8.07 -25.26
N GLY A 378 -11.09 -7.57 -25.92
CA GLY A 378 -11.12 -7.27 -27.36
C GLY A 378 -11.45 -8.52 -28.20
N ASP A 379 -10.81 -9.64 -27.89
CA ASP A 379 -11.07 -10.92 -28.54
C ASP A 379 -12.49 -11.43 -28.28
N GLN A 380 -12.99 -11.30 -27.05
CA GLN A 380 -14.35 -11.69 -26.71
C GLN A 380 -15.37 -10.83 -27.48
N VAL A 381 -15.24 -9.51 -27.45
CA VAL A 381 -16.16 -8.59 -28.15
C VAL A 381 -16.15 -8.83 -29.66
N ARG A 382 -14.98 -9.08 -30.25
CA ARG A 382 -14.86 -9.42 -31.68
C ARG A 382 -15.65 -10.69 -32.00
N ARG A 383 -15.43 -11.77 -31.24
CA ARG A 383 -16.13 -13.06 -31.41
C ARG A 383 -17.65 -12.90 -31.26
N ASP A 384 -18.09 -12.22 -30.21
CA ASP A 384 -19.51 -11.99 -29.93
C ASP A 384 -20.19 -11.22 -31.07
N LYS A 385 -19.49 -10.22 -31.65
CA LYS A 385 -19.97 -9.46 -32.80
C LYS A 385 -20.10 -10.32 -34.06
N GLU A 386 -19.10 -11.13 -34.39
CA GLU A 386 -19.11 -12.03 -35.54
C GLU A 386 -20.34 -12.96 -35.47
N ARG A 387 -20.61 -13.54 -34.30
CA ARG A 387 -21.78 -14.40 -34.07
C ARG A 387 -23.13 -13.69 -34.21
N LEU A 388 -23.26 -12.49 -33.67
CA LEU A 388 -24.50 -11.70 -33.81
C LEU A 388 -24.77 -11.33 -35.29
N VAL A 389 -23.72 -11.11 -36.07
CA VAL A 389 -23.84 -10.86 -37.52
C VAL A 389 -24.26 -12.12 -38.27
N GLU A 390 -23.63 -13.27 -37.99
CA GLU A 390 -24.01 -14.57 -38.56
C GLU A 390 -25.49 -14.89 -38.29
N TYR A 391 -25.94 -14.72 -37.04
CA TYR A 391 -27.34 -14.94 -36.66
C TYR A 391 -28.30 -13.99 -37.41
N ARG A 392 -27.96 -12.71 -37.56
CA ARG A 392 -28.76 -11.75 -38.33
C ARG A 392 -28.87 -12.15 -39.80
N ALA A 393 -27.80 -12.69 -40.38
CA ALA A 393 -27.82 -13.20 -41.76
C ALA A 393 -28.74 -14.43 -41.90
N LEU A 394 -28.69 -15.35 -40.93
CA LEU A 394 -29.53 -16.55 -40.90
C LEU A 394 -31.04 -16.24 -40.71
N THR A 395 -31.36 -15.18 -39.98
CA THR A 395 -32.76 -14.78 -39.69
C THR A 395 -33.39 -13.89 -40.75
N ARG A 396 -32.61 -13.19 -41.60
CA ARG A 396 -33.13 -12.41 -42.74
C ARG A 396 -33.37 -13.23 -44.01
N GLY A 397 -32.88 -14.47 -44.07
CA GLY A 397 -33.03 -15.39 -45.21
C GLY A 397 -34.30 -16.24 -45.19
N ARG A 398 -35.21 -16.00 -44.25
CA ARG A 398 -36.58 -16.51 -44.18
C ARG A 398 -37.53 -15.33 -44.12
#